data_AF-A0A167ULQ4-F1
#
_entry.id   AF-A0A167ULQ4-F1
#
_cell.length_a   1.000
_cell.length_b   1.000
_cell.length_c   1.000
_cell.angle_alpha   90.00
_cell.angle_beta   90.00
_cell.angle_gamma   90.00
#
_symmetry.space_group_name_H-M   'P 1'
#
loop_
_entity.id
_entity.type
_entity.pdbx_description
1 polymer ?
#
loop_
_entity_poly.entity_id
_entity_poly.type
_entity_poly.pdbx_seq_one_letter_code
_entity_poly.pdbx_strand_id
1 'polypeptide(L)'
;MPIEWTDDWEGETHQTLPRLVKSYIDKEDCSHAVREILRLTELLILSSHFTEAYLIASAVFTLVKDFQFTDKGEYLALEICTPPTLEVFWSVNQSTFPRPQRTPPFHRKDPEAWLPKQQWGKYQECTRTGWMLEHVGLAEPESPSSIWRETDDPAMLAMCARLLAKTTAPCTYPSDDLAREALEVALKLYAKPDTPREECGWGPDKPKRQSYLLYRRLAVELAIRLGKLQTAADILGQGLRQDSFTNGGDLNDFLMVPGIYGVLPLLARGGKESNPFFIPKEDAVVMARDITAALELRAEHGRQWALHPSKVGWRELLDRLAEGAWKAHHKECQAMGMKSAKDILYEPATEEEITAAEEKVGELPADFKEMVRLANGFKGGWHFFAGGIAGVQSITTEGGGYSDVGYEHYYDELGDFDYEMIQLEPGNECDSFEHFIVLPRYWKEGRIRAGKEAKDGEYQYWHWASWSGSGICHWDSVRDFVCSCVEEVEEMIEKGEEEDWEPSPYVDYPGEVDTA
;
A
#
# COMPACT_ATOMS: atom_id res chain seq x y z
N MET A 1 -4.72 22.97 7.35
CA MET A 1 -3.74 22.13 6.63
C MET A 1 -4.12 20.68 6.89
N PRO A 2 -4.04 19.78 5.90
CA PRO A 2 -4.27 18.36 6.12
C PRO A 2 -3.28 17.83 7.17
N ILE A 3 -3.71 16.87 7.98
CA ILE A 3 -2.82 16.16 8.90
C ILE A 3 -2.00 15.18 8.07
N GLU A 4 -0.68 15.28 8.20
CA GLU A 4 0.28 14.50 7.43
C GLU A 4 1.26 13.80 8.36
N TRP A 5 1.65 12.59 8.00
CA TRP A 5 2.73 11.88 8.67
C TRP A 5 3.64 11.19 7.67
N THR A 6 4.84 10.89 8.16
CA THR A 6 5.88 10.19 7.43
C THR A 6 5.91 8.75 7.94
N ASP A 7 5.97 7.78 7.04
CA ASP A 7 6.20 6.35 7.39
C ASP A 7 7.60 5.87 6.95
N ASP A 8 8.26 6.61 6.05
CA ASP A 8 9.65 6.39 5.65
C ASP A 8 10.43 7.69 5.37
N TRP A 9 11.75 7.64 5.54
CA TRP A 9 12.65 8.79 5.56
C TRP A 9 13.07 9.31 4.19
N GLU A 10 12.96 8.52 3.13
CA GLU A 10 13.31 8.95 1.77
C GLU A 10 12.24 9.87 1.13
N GLY A 11 11.16 10.21 1.85
CA GLY A 11 10.24 11.27 1.43
C GLY A 11 9.28 10.89 0.30
N GLU A 12 9.29 9.64 -0.15
CA GLU A 12 8.46 9.19 -1.29
C GLU A 12 7.01 8.87 -0.90
N THR A 13 6.68 8.78 0.39
CA THR A 13 5.30 8.49 0.84
C THR A 13 4.88 9.38 2.02
N HIS A 14 4.42 10.59 1.71
CA HIS A 14 3.63 11.37 2.65
C HIS A 14 2.19 10.86 2.65
N GLN A 15 1.76 10.34 3.80
CA GLN A 15 0.37 9.93 4.00
C GLN A 15 -0.40 11.08 4.62
N THR A 16 -1.62 11.31 4.13
CA THR A 16 -2.51 12.32 4.67
C THR A 16 -3.75 11.67 5.24
N LEU A 17 -4.27 12.22 6.33
CA LEU A 17 -5.48 11.69 6.97
C LEU A 17 -6.68 11.67 6.00
N PRO A 18 -6.94 12.72 5.20
CA PRO A 18 -8.01 12.68 4.20
C PRO A 18 -7.83 11.55 3.18
N ARG A 19 -6.61 11.31 2.70
CA ARG A 19 -6.32 10.25 1.73
C ARG A 19 -6.56 8.86 2.32
N LEU A 20 -6.10 8.62 3.55
CA LEU A 20 -6.33 7.35 4.25
C LEU A 20 -7.82 7.12 4.54
N VAL A 21 -8.55 8.16 4.95
CA VAL A 21 -10.00 8.08 5.16
C VAL A 21 -10.72 7.79 3.84
N LYS A 22 -10.34 8.45 2.74
CA LYS A 22 -10.92 8.23 1.41
C LYS A 22 -10.66 6.81 0.90
N SER A 23 -9.40 6.33 0.95
CA SER A 23 -9.03 4.99 0.49
C SER A 23 -9.81 3.90 1.24
N TYR A 24 -10.10 4.17 2.51
CA TYR A 24 -10.86 3.27 3.35
C TYR A 24 -12.39 3.38 3.15
N ILE A 25 -12.96 4.56 2.91
CA ILE A 25 -14.42 4.74 2.76
C ILE A 25 -14.89 4.40 1.33
N ASP A 26 -14.10 4.75 0.32
CA ASP A 26 -14.53 4.80 -1.08
C ASP A 26 -14.13 3.58 -1.90
N LYS A 27 -13.03 2.89 -1.59
CA LYS A 27 -12.56 1.74 -2.39
C LYS A 27 -13.39 0.49 -2.12
N GLU A 28 -13.55 -0.36 -3.12
CA GLU A 28 -14.21 -1.66 -2.96
C GLU A 28 -13.39 -2.55 -1.99
N ASP A 29 -12.14 -2.84 -2.35
CA ASP A 29 -11.17 -3.45 -1.46
C ASP A 29 -10.42 -2.38 -0.64
N CYS A 30 -10.64 -2.35 0.68
CA CYS A 30 -9.91 -1.49 1.60
C CYS A 30 -8.82 -2.22 2.41
N SER A 31 -8.42 -3.44 2.00
CA SER A 31 -7.37 -4.24 2.67
C SER A 31 -6.07 -3.47 2.85
N HIS A 32 -5.65 -2.72 1.83
CA HIS A 32 -4.45 -1.89 1.90
C HIS A 32 -4.59 -0.80 2.98
N ALA A 33 -5.69 -0.05 2.95
CA ALA A 33 -5.98 1.00 3.91
C ALA A 33 -6.07 0.47 5.35
N VAL A 34 -6.62 -0.73 5.56
CA VAL A 34 -6.65 -1.39 6.88
C VAL A 34 -5.24 -1.68 7.38
N ARG A 35 -4.33 -2.14 6.52
CA ARG A 35 -2.90 -2.33 6.89
C ARG A 35 -2.23 -1.01 7.23
N GLU A 36 -2.48 0.04 6.45
CA GLU A 36 -1.96 1.39 6.71
C GLU A 36 -2.47 1.97 8.04
N ILE A 37 -3.75 1.75 8.40
CA ILE A 37 -4.29 2.15 9.71
C ILE A 37 -3.58 1.42 10.84
N LEU A 38 -3.36 0.10 10.72
CA LEU A 38 -2.63 -0.66 11.74
C LEU A 38 -1.19 -0.19 11.86
N ARG A 39 -0.53 0.12 10.75
CA ARG A 39 0.80 0.75 10.76
C ARG A 39 0.81 2.11 11.47
N LEU A 40 -0.19 2.95 11.21
CA LEU A 40 -0.38 4.22 11.92
C LEU A 40 -0.52 4.02 13.44
N THR A 41 -1.18 2.94 13.89
CA THR A 41 -1.26 2.65 15.33
C THR A 41 0.12 2.39 15.97
N GLU A 42 1.05 1.80 15.23
CA GLU A 42 2.44 1.59 15.69
C GLU A 42 3.21 2.92 15.78
N LEU A 43 3.00 3.84 14.84
CA LEU A 43 3.57 5.19 14.87
C LEU A 43 3.00 6.04 16.03
N LEU A 44 1.71 5.89 16.33
CA LEU A 44 1.09 6.49 17.50
C LEU A 44 1.66 5.91 18.80
N ILE A 45 1.89 4.60 18.87
CA ILE A 45 2.59 3.96 20.00
C ILE A 45 4.00 4.53 20.14
N LEU A 46 4.77 4.62 19.05
CA LEU A 46 6.12 5.20 19.04
C LEU A 46 6.11 6.65 19.57
N SER A 47 5.06 7.41 19.23
CA SER A 47 4.83 8.78 19.71
C SER A 47 4.25 8.87 21.13
N SER A 48 4.11 7.73 21.82
CA SER A 48 3.55 7.61 23.18
C SER A 48 2.06 7.98 23.30
N HIS A 49 1.29 7.90 22.20
CA HIS A 49 -0.15 8.15 22.16
C HIS A 49 -0.96 6.86 22.30
N PHE A 50 -0.79 6.18 23.44
CA PHE A 50 -1.35 4.84 23.66
C PHE A 50 -2.88 4.79 23.62
N THR A 51 -3.56 5.84 24.10
CA THR A 51 -5.02 5.92 24.08
C THR A 51 -5.55 5.96 22.65
N GLU A 52 -4.98 6.82 21.80
CA GLU A 52 -5.40 6.98 20.40
C GLU A 52 -5.08 5.74 19.58
N ALA A 53 -3.88 5.16 19.75
CA ALA A 53 -3.52 3.89 19.12
C ALA A 53 -4.50 2.77 19.51
N TYR A 54 -4.87 2.69 20.79
CA TYR A 54 -5.82 1.70 21.29
C TYR A 54 -7.23 1.90 20.71
N LEU A 55 -7.72 3.14 20.62
CA LEU A 55 -9.02 3.45 20.04
C LEU A 55 -9.10 3.01 18.58
N ILE A 56 -8.11 3.39 17.77
CA ILE A 56 -8.05 3.02 16.36
C ILE A 56 -7.96 1.50 16.20
N ALA A 57 -7.03 0.83 16.88
CA ALA A 57 -6.88 -0.63 16.79
C ALA A 57 -8.17 -1.35 17.21
N SER A 58 -8.82 -0.90 18.29
CA SER A 58 -10.07 -1.48 18.76
C SER A 58 -11.19 -1.31 17.74
N ALA A 59 -11.30 -0.14 17.10
CA ALA A 59 -12.27 0.12 16.06
C ALA A 59 -12.02 -0.80 14.84
N VAL A 60 -10.76 -0.93 14.40
CA VAL A 60 -10.37 -1.82 13.30
C VAL A 60 -10.79 -3.28 13.58
N PHE A 61 -10.37 -3.84 14.71
CA PHE A 61 -10.69 -5.23 15.03
C PHE A 61 -12.17 -5.49 15.34
N THR A 62 -12.92 -4.45 15.72
CA THR A 62 -14.36 -4.57 16.01
C THR A 62 -15.20 -4.46 14.75
N LEU A 63 -14.91 -3.49 13.89
CA LEU A 63 -15.78 -3.04 12.81
C LEU A 63 -15.41 -3.67 11.46
N VAL A 64 -14.13 -3.93 11.17
CA VAL A 64 -13.71 -4.35 9.82
C VAL A 64 -14.25 -5.71 9.39
N LYS A 65 -14.53 -6.59 10.33
CA LYS A 65 -15.21 -7.86 10.05
C LYS A 65 -16.66 -7.70 9.59
N ASP A 66 -17.27 -6.57 9.91
CA ASP A 66 -18.67 -6.28 9.58
C ASP A 66 -18.80 -5.63 8.19
N PHE A 67 -17.70 -5.38 7.47
CA PHE A 67 -17.80 -4.82 6.12
C PHE A 67 -18.13 -5.90 5.11
N GLN A 68 -18.96 -5.49 4.16
CA GLN A 68 -19.17 -6.18 2.90
C GLN A 68 -18.11 -5.61 1.94
N PHE A 69 -17.16 -6.45 1.53
CA PHE A 69 -16.00 -6.01 0.73
C PHE A 69 -16.27 -6.04 -0.77
N THR A 70 -17.33 -6.72 -1.18
CA THR A 70 -17.89 -6.65 -2.52
C THR A 70 -19.41 -6.50 -2.40
N ASP A 71 -20.04 -5.89 -3.41
CA ASP A 71 -21.50 -5.88 -3.54
C ASP A 71 -22.07 -7.31 -3.72
N LYS A 72 -21.18 -8.29 -3.92
CA LYS A 72 -21.44 -9.74 -4.01
C LYS A 72 -21.43 -10.44 -2.64
N GLY A 73 -21.17 -9.71 -1.55
CA GLY A 73 -21.22 -10.24 -0.18
C GLY A 73 -20.01 -11.10 0.20
N GLU A 74 -18.88 -10.94 -0.50
CA GLU A 74 -17.64 -11.63 -0.16
C GLU A 74 -16.97 -10.96 1.05
N TYR A 75 -16.48 -11.78 1.96
CA TYR A 75 -15.69 -11.35 3.11
C TYR A 75 -14.24 -11.15 2.68
N LEU A 76 -13.47 -10.28 3.38
CA LEU A 76 -12.03 -10.09 3.11
C LEU A 76 -11.35 -11.46 2.99
N ALA A 77 -10.82 -11.78 1.81
CA ALA A 77 -10.04 -13.01 1.61
C ALA A 77 -8.78 -13.04 2.49
N LEU A 78 -8.32 -11.86 2.93
CA LEU A 78 -7.24 -11.68 3.88
C LEU A 78 -7.81 -11.61 5.31
N GLU A 79 -7.54 -12.62 6.12
CA GLU A 79 -7.70 -12.45 7.57
C GLU A 79 -6.81 -11.29 8.02
N ILE A 80 -7.41 -10.27 8.66
CA ILE A 80 -6.64 -9.19 9.29
C ILE A 80 -5.78 -9.83 10.37
N CYS A 81 -4.53 -10.12 10.03
CA CYS A 81 -3.57 -10.67 10.97
C CYS A 81 -3.27 -9.62 12.03
N THR A 82 -3.39 -10.00 13.30
CA THR A 82 -2.97 -9.12 14.39
C THR A 82 -1.45 -8.91 14.34
N PRO A 83 -0.97 -7.66 14.20
CA PRO A 83 0.46 -7.37 14.26
C PRO A 83 1.05 -7.83 15.60
N PRO A 84 2.24 -8.46 15.62
CA PRO A 84 2.87 -8.89 16.87
C PRO A 84 3.10 -7.74 17.86
N THR A 85 3.39 -6.54 17.35
CA THR A 85 3.55 -5.30 18.12
C THR A 85 2.34 -4.98 18.98
N LEU A 86 1.13 -5.11 18.42
CA LEU A 86 -0.12 -4.85 19.15
C LEU A 86 -0.40 -5.91 20.21
N GLU A 87 -0.09 -7.19 19.95
CA GLU A 87 -0.20 -8.24 20.98
C GLU A 87 0.74 -7.96 22.16
N VAL A 88 1.98 -7.50 21.89
CA VAL A 88 2.91 -7.08 22.94
C VAL A 88 2.36 -5.87 23.69
N PHE A 89 1.87 -4.85 22.98
CA PHE A 89 1.31 -3.64 23.57
C PHE A 89 0.19 -3.96 24.57
N TRP A 90 -0.79 -4.77 24.17
CA TRP A 90 -1.89 -5.14 25.06
C TRP A 90 -1.47 -6.06 26.19
N SER A 91 -0.50 -6.95 25.96
CA SER A 91 0.05 -7.80 27.03
C SER A 91 0.74 -6.97 28.12
N VAL A 92 1.57 -6.00 27.72
CA VAL A 92 2.30 -5.13 28.66
C VAL A 92 1.36 -4.16 29.37
N ASN A 93 0.35 -3.64 28.67
CA ASN A 93 -0.54 -2.59 29.18
C ASN A 93 -1.95 -3.09 29.52
N GLN A 94 -2.12 -4.38 29.77
CA GLN A 94 -3.43 -5.05 29.89
C GLN A 94 -4.40 -4.39 30.88
N SER A 95 -3.89 -3.79 31.95
CA SER A 95 -4.69 -3.12 32.98
C SER A 95 -5.41 -1.87 32.48
N THR A 96 -4.85 -1.21 31.45
CA THR A 96 -5.35 0.07 30.92
C THR A 96 -5.85 -0.08 29.48
N PHE A 97 -5.18 -0.91 28.69
CA PHE A 97 -5.45 -1.15 27.26
C PHE A 97 -5.60 -2.66 27.03
N PRO A 98 -6.73 -3.26 27.44
CA PRO A 98 -6.95 -4.69 27.29
C PRO A 98 -7.15 -5.05 25.82
N ARG A 99 -6.65 -6.22 25.41
CA ARG A 99 -6.83 -6.76 24.05
C ARG A 99 -8.31 -6.71 23.62
N PRO A 100 -8.64 -6.14 22.45
CA PRO A 100 -10.03 -6.02 21.99
C PRO A 100 -10.69 -7.40 21.76
N GLN A 101 -11.98 -7.51 22.08
CA GLN A 101 -12.70 -8.81 22.14
C GLN A 101 -12.78 -9.55 20.80
N ARG A 102 -12.92 -8.83 19.67
CA ARG A 102 -13.10 -9.41 18.32
C ARG A 102 -11.78 -9.65 17.57
N THR A 103 -10.64 -9.34 18.20
CA THR A 103 -9.31 -9.52 17.61
C THR A 103 -9.06 -11.00 17.29
N PRO A 104 -8.75 -11.35 16.02
CA PRO A 104 -8.42 -12.71 15.61
C PRO A 104 -7.36 -13.33 16.53
N PRO A 105 -7.42 -14.64 16.83
CA PRO A 105 -6.38 -15.27 17.63
C PRO A 105 -5.04 -15.09 16.94
N PHE A 106 -4.03 -14.73 17.72
CA PHE A 106 -2.67 -14.66 17.20
C PHE A 106 -2.32 -16.02 16.58
N HIS A 107 -1.93 -16.06 15.29
CA HIS A 107 -1.75 -17.31 14.52
C HIS A 107 -0.64 -18.25 15.05
N ARG A 108 -0.03 -17.94 16.21
CA ARG A 108 0.98 -18.76 16.86
C ARG A 108 0.32 -19.60 17.96
N LYS A 109 0.57 -20.91 17.90
CA LYS A 109 0.03 -21.93 18.81
C LYS A 109 0.31 -21.68 20.30
N ASP A 110 1.26 -20.82 20.64
CA ASP A 110 1.61 -20.45 22.02
C ASP A 110 2.25 -19.04 22.04
N PRO A 111 1.43 -17.97 22.21
CA PRO A 111 1.93 -16.59 22.24
C PRO A 111 2.88 -16.32 23.41
N GLU A 112 2.61 -16.92 24.58
CA GLU A 112 3.37 -16.73 25.82
C GLU A 112 4.78 -17.32 25.72
N ALA A 113 4.96 -18.45 25.02
CA ALA A 113 6.29 -18.98 24.73
C ALA A 113 6.94 -18.35 23.48
N TRP A 114 6.13 -17.92 22.50
CA TRP A 114 6.63 -17.37 21.25
C TRP A 114 7.31 -16.02 21.44
N LEU A 115 6.69 -15.10 22.18
CA LEU A 115 7.20 -13.74 22.31
C LEU A 115 8.59 -13.69 22.98
N PRO A 116 8.84 -14.32 24.15
CA PRO A 116 10.17 -14.37 24.73
C PRO A 116 11.20 -15.01 23.80
N LYS A 117 10.81 -16.03 23.02
CA LYS A 117 11.69 -16.68 22.03
C LYS A 117 12.05 -15.74 20.88
N GLN A 118 11.12 -14.94 20.38
CA GLN A 118 11.39 -13.94 19.34
C GLN A 118 12.26 -12.80 19.85
N GLN A 119 11.93 -12.24 21.01
CA GLN A 119 12.72 -11.19 21.66
C GLN A 119 14.16 -11.67 21.88
N TRP A 120 14.32 -12.88 22.41
CA TRP A 120 15.62 -13.52 22.55
C TRP A 120 16.32 -13.75 21.20
N GLY A 121 15.62 -14.26 20.20
CA GLY A 121 16.18 -14.49 18.87
C GLY A 121 16.73 -13.21 18.23
N LYS A 122 16.01 -12.09 18.37
CA LYS A 122 16.44 -10.78 17.90
C LYS A 122 17.62 -10.22 18.71
N TYR A 123 17.61 -10.36 20.04
CA TYR A 123 18.79 -10.04 20.86
C TYR A 123 20.01 -10.85 20.41
N GLN A 124 19.84 -12.16 20.24
CA GLN A 124 20.90 -13.06 19.78
C GLN A 124 21.44 -12.61 18.42
N GLU A 125 20.58 -12.28 17.45
CA GLU A 125 20.95 -11.74 16.15
C GLU A 125 21.85 -10.50 16.28
N CYS A 126 21.50 -9.59 17.19
CA CYS A 126 22.29 -8.39 17.45
C CYS A 126 23.66 -8.67 18.06
N THR A 127 23.88 -9.83 18.68
CA THR A 127 25.17 -10.25 19.25
C THR A 127 25.97 -11.20 18.33
N ARG A 128 25.43 -11.56 17.16
CA ARG A 128 26.14 -12.41 16.19
C ARG A 128 27.35 -11.70 15.62
N THR A 129 28.46 -12.41 15.55
CA THR A 129 29.76 -11.94 15.08
C THR A 129 30.11 -12.50 13.69
N GLY A 130 29.42 -13.54 13.23
CA GLY A 130 29.64 -14.17 11.93
C GLY A 130 29.55 -13.19 10.75
N TRP A 131 28.58 -12.27 10.78
CA TRP A 131 28.46 -11.25 9.75
C TRP A 131 29.70 -10.34 9.66
N MET A 132 30.28 -9.96 10.80
CA MET A 132 31.49 -9.14 10.86
C MET A 132 32.71 -9.88 10.29
N LEU A 133 32.82 -11.18 10.57
CA LEU A 133 33.88 -12.03 10.01
C LEU A 133 33.78 -12.10 8.47
N GLU A 134 32.57 -12.34 7.96
CA GLU A 134 32.34 -12.57 6.53
C GLU A 134 32.37 -11.29 5.69
N HIS A 135 31.77 -10.20 6.18
CA HIS A 135 31.54 -8.99 5.39
C HIS A 135 32.50 -7.84 5.72
N VAL A 136 33.17 -7.91 6.87
CA VAL A 136 34.18 -6.91 7.31
C VAL A 136 35.58 -7.54 7.42
N GLY A 137 35.71 -8.87 7.34
CA GLY A 137 36.99 -9.56 7.46
C GLY A 137 37.61 -9.49 8.85
N LEU A 138 36.82 -9.16 9.88
CA LEU A 138 37.31 -8.85 11.21
C LEU A 138 37.24 -10.07 12.14
N ALA A 139 38.40 -10.57 12.57
CA ALA A 139 38.51 -11.66 13.54
C ALA A 139 37.99 -11.26 14.93
N GLU A 140 37.45 -12.23 15.69
CA GLU A 140 37.04 -12.01 17.07
C GLU A 140 38.27 -11.75 17.97
N PRO A 141 38.32 -10.64 18.72
CA PRO A 141 39.40 -10.37 19.67
C PRO A 141 39.38 -11.32 20.86
N GLU A 142 40.55 -11.77 21.32
CA GLU A 142 40.68 -12.65 22.50
C GLU A 142 40.29 -11.96 23.82
N SER A 143 40.45 -10.64 23.91
CA SER A 143 40.19 -9.85 25.12
C SER A 143 39.38 -8.59 24.81
N PRO A 144 38.08 -8.71 24.51
CA PRO A 144 37.26 -7.58 24.09
C PRO A 144 37.26 -6.46 25.13
N SER A 145 37.17 -6.78 26.45
CA SER A 145 37.23 -5.80 27.54
C SER A 145 38.48 -4.92 27.50
N SER A 146 39.67 -5.47 27.22
CA SER A 146 40.89 -4.65 27.15
C SER A 146 40.95 -3.87 25.83
N ILE A 147 40.62 -4.52 24.72
CA ILE A 147 40.84 -3.99 23.36
C ILE A 147 39.97 -2.77 23.06
N TRP A 148 38.69 -2.75 23.47
CA TRP A 148 37.80 -1.64 23.14
C TRP A 148 38.24 -0.29 23.74
N ARG A 149 38.97 -0.33 24.87
CA ARG A 149 39.48 0.86 25.56
C ARG A 149 40.56 1.55 24.74
N GLU A 150 41.37 0.76 24.03
CA GLU A 150 42.56 1.22 23.30
C GLU A 150 42.28 1.49 21.82
N THR A 151 41.25 0.86 21.25
CA THR A 151 40.89 1.06 19.84
C THR A 151 39.92 2.22 19.61
N ASP A 152 40.01 2.82 18.43
CA ASP A 152 39.04 3.78 17.89
C ASP A 152 38.39 3.30 16.58
N ASP A 153 38.73 2.10 16.13
CA ASP A 153 38.18 1.48 14.92
C ASP A 153 36.70 1.09 15.11
N PRO A 154 35.76 1.62 14.29
CA PRO A 154 34.33 1.34 14.43
C PRO A 154 33.98 -0.15 14.36
N ALA A 155 34.64 -0.92 13.49
CA ALA A 155 34.35 -2.34 13.31
C ALA A 155 34.79 -3.15 14.55
N MET A 156 35.99 -2.87 15.09
CA MET A 156 36.47 -3.48 16.33
C MET A 156 35.63 -3.10 17.54
N LEU A 157 35.19 -1.84 17.64
CA LEU A 157 34.26 -1.43 18.71
C LEU A 157 32.94 -2.20 18.62
N ALA A 158 32.34 -2.29 17.41
CA ALA A 158 31.12 -3.06 17.21
C ALA A 158 31.30 -4.56 17.56
N MET A 159 32.42 -5.16 17.14
CA MET A 159 32.77 -6.55 17.48
C MET A 159 32.88 -6.74 19.00
N CYS A 160 33.58 -5.83 19.69
CA CYS A 160 33.73 -5.88 21.15
C CYS A 160 32.37 -5.76 21.85
N ALA A 161 31.50 -4.82 21.44
CA ALA A 161 30.16 -4.66 22.00
C ALA A 161 29.32 -5.94 21.83
N ARG A 162 29.35 -6.54 20.64
CA ARG A 162 28.67 -7.81 20.35
C ARG A 162 29.16 -8.95 21.26
N LEU A 163 30.48 -9.11 21.38
CA LEU A 163 31.08 -10.16 22.20
C LEU A 163 30.81 -10.00 23.70
N LEU A 164 30.91 -8.77 24.21
CA LEU A 164 30.61 -8.47 25.63
C LEU A 164 29.13 -8.70 25.96
N ALA A 165 28.24 -8.48 24.99
CA ALA A 165 26.80 -8.69 25.15
C ALA A 165 26.36 -10.15 24.87
N LYS A 166 27.24 -10.99 24.33
CA LYS A 166 26.95 -12.37 23.91
C LYS A 166 26.98 -13.33 25.08
N THR A 167 26.04 -14.26 25.10
CA THR A 167 26.03 -15.39 26.03
C THR A 167 26.04 -16.72 25.27
N THR A 168 26.53 -17.77 25.93
CA THR A 168 26.59 -19.13 25.37
C THR A 168 25.34 -19.94 25.67
N ALA A 169 24.58 -19.58 26.71
CA ALA A 169 23.35 -20.26 27.10
C ALA A 169 22.10 -19.61 26.44
N PRO A 170 21.22 -20.39 25.81
CA PRO A 170 19.97 -19.86 25.24
C PRO A 170 19.12 -19.14 26.29
N CYS A 171 18.46 -18.05 25.88
CA CYS A 171 17.57 -17.23 26.71
C CYS A 171 18.25 -16.61 27.95
N THR A 172 19.57 -16.37 27.91
CA THR A 172 20.32 -15.76 29.01
C THR A 172 21.02 -14.47 28.59
N TYR A 173 21.13 -13.52 29.50
CA TYR A 173 21.76 -12.22 29.26
C TYR A 173 23.12 -12.15 29.96
N PRO A 174 24.05 -11.30 29.48
CA PRO A 174 25.33 -11.10 30.15
C PRO A 174 25.11 -10.60 31.58
N SER A 175 26.12 -10.74 32.44
CA SER A 175 26.10 -10.11 33.77
C SER A 175 26.01 -8.59 33.65
N ASP A 176 25.47 -7.92 34.67
CA ASP A 176 25.33 -6.45 34.67
C ASP A 176 26.65 -5.72 34.39
N ASP A 177 27.78 -6.25 34.83
CA ASP A 177 29.10 -5.65 34.57
C ASP A 177 29.50 -5.74 33.10
N LEU A 178 29.31 -6.89 32.47
CA LEU A 178 29.56 -7.07 31.03
C LEU A 178 28.54 -6.30 30.18
N ALA A 179 27.27 -6.25 30.59
CA ALA A 179 26.24 -5.46 29.94
C ALA A 179 26.57 -3.96 29.99
N ARG A 180 27.07 -3.48 31.12
CA ARG A 180 27.51 -2.08 31.30
C ARG A 180 28.70 -1.77 30.42
N GLU A 181 29.69 -2.66 30.38
CA GLU A 181 30.85 -2.51 29.51
C GLU A 181 30.43 -2.52 28.02
N ALA A 182 29.60 -3.47 27.60
CA ALA A 182 29.08 -3.53 26.22
C ALA A 182 28.33 -2.24 25.82
N LEU A 183 27.53 -1.67 26.73
CA LEU A 183 26.84 -0.41 26.49
C LEU A 183 27.82 0.77 26.37
N GLU A 184 28.87 0.82 27.19
CA GLU A 184 29.93 1.85 27.08
C GLU A 184 30.64 1.77 25.72
N VAL A 185 30.93 0.56 25.23
CA VAL A 185 31.49 0.36 23.89
C VAL A 185 30.55 0.86 22.80
N ALA A 186 29.26 0.51 22.90
CA ALA A 186 28.25 0.96 21.94
C ALA A 186 28.11 2.48 21.93
N LEU A 187 28.12 3.13 23.10
CA LEU A 187 28.10 4.58 23.22
C LEU A 187 29.36 5.22 22.62
N LYS A 188 30.54 4.63 22.83
CA LYS A 188 31.80 5.08 22.20
C LYS A 188 31.74 4.97 20.67
N LEU A 189 31.13 3.90 20.14
CA LEU A 189 30.90 3.74 18.71
C LEU A 189 29.95 4.81 18.16
N TYR A 190 28.78 4.99 18.77
CA TYR A 190 27.75 5.92 18.26
C TYR A 190 28.03 7.40 18.52
N ALA A 191 29.03 7.72 19.34
CA ALA A 191 29.56 9.07 19.48
C ALA A 191 30.42 9.51 18.28
N LYS A 192 30.85 8.56 17.43
CA LYS A 192 31.60 8.87 16.20
C LYS A 192 30.63 9.33 15.09
N PRO A 193 31.06 10.27 14.22
CA PRO A 193 30.30 10.62 13.02
C PRO A 193 30.09 9.39 12.14
N ASP A 194 28.92 9.30 11.52
CA ASP A 194 28.60 8.21 10.60
C ASP A 194 29.19 8.45 9.21
N THR A 195 29.42 7.38 8.46
CA THR A 195 29.85 7.47 7.06
C THR A 195 28.64 7.90 6.22
N PRO A 196 28.77 8.88 5.30
CA PRO A 196 27.72 9.21 4.35
C PRO A 196 27.24 7.97 3.59
N ARG A 197 25.93 7.88 3.32
CA ARG A 197 25.31 6.69 2.73
C ARG A 197 25.86 6.40 1.33
N GLU A 198 26.18 7.45 0.58
CA GLU A 198 26.69 7.41 -0.79
C GLU A 198 28.12 6.84 -0.86
N GLU A 199 28.87 6.93 0.24
CA GLU A 199 30.24 6.41 0.35
C GLU A 199 30.26 4.94 0.82
N CYS A 200 29.14 4.45 1.35
CA CYS A 200 29.01 3.08 1.82
C CYS A 200 28.90 2.10 0.64
N GLY A 201 29.43 0.90 0.83
CA GLY A 201 29.37 -0.13 -0.21
C GLY A 201 29.48 -1.54 0.34
N TRP A 202 29.30 -2.52 -0.54
CA TRP A 202 29.41 -3.95 -0.22
C TRP A 202 30.88 -4.41 -0.23
N GLY A 203 31.22 -5.34 0.66
CA GLY A 203 32.58 -5.91 0.78
C GLY A 203 33.46 -5.28 1.87
N PRO A 204 34.54 -5.95 2.28
CA PRO A 204 35.33 -5.60 3.47
C PRO A 204 36.08 -4.27 3.34
N ASP A 205 36.47 -3.88 2.13
CA ASP A 205 37.27 -2.66 1.88
C ASP A 205 36.42 -1.38 1.79
N LYS A 206 35.09 -1.51 1.78
CA LYS A 206 34.18 -0.37 1.72
C LYS A 206 33.79 0.08 3.12
N PRO A 207 33.71 1.39 3.40
CA PRO A 207 33.26 1.86 4.70
C PRO A 207 31.82 1.42 4.95
N LYS A 208 31.49 1.28 6.22
CA LYS A 208 30.18 0.82 6.70
C LYS A 208 29.66 1.85 7.68
N ARG A 209 28.37 2.15 7.58
CA ARG A 209 27.68 2.91 8.61
C ARG A 209 27.72 2.17 9.94
N GLN A 210 27.71 2.91 11.06
CA GLN A 210 27.73 2.23 12.37
C GLN A 210 26.49 1.36 12.60
N SER A 211 25.34 1.71 12.02
CA SER A 211 24.11 0.91 12.06
C SER A 211 24.25 -0.48 11.42
N TYR A 212 25.04 -0.61 10.35
CA TYR A 212 25.40 -1.92 9.77
C TYR A 212 26.34 -2.72 10.67
N LEU A 213 27.28 -2.06 11.35
CA LEU A 213 28.27 -2.72 12.20
C LEU A 213 27.65 -3.19 13.52
N LEU A 214 26.78 -2.38 14.13
CA LEU A 214 26.11 -2.67 15.39
C LEU A 214 24.65 -2.21 15.32
N TYR A 215 23.72 -3.15 15.44
CA TYR A 215 22.30 -2.83 15.49
C TYR A 215 21.97 -2.01 16.75
N ARG A 216 21.36 -0.85 16.56
CA ARG A 216 20.98 0.07 17.66
C ARG A 216 20.05 -0.59 18.67
N ARG A 217 19.25 -1.57 18.23
CA ARG A 217 18.43 -2.43 19.09
C ARG A 217 19.22 -3.00 20.28
N LEU A 218 20.46 -3.47 20.06
CA LEU A 218 21.28 -4.05 21.13
C LEU A 218 21.53 -3.04 22.24
N ALA A 219 22.00 -1.84 21.86
CA ALA A 219 22.37 -0.82 22.82
C ALA A 219 21.13 -0.26 23.55
N VAL A 220 20.00 -0.14 22.85
CA VAL A 220 18.70 0.20 23.47
C VAL A 220 18.31 -0.86 24.51
N GLU A 221 18.34 -2.15 24.16
CA GLU A 221 17.96 -3.22 25.07
C GLU A 221 18.90 -3.32 26.29
N LEU A 222 20.22 -3.20 26.09
CA LEU A 222 21.20 -3.16 27.18
C LEU A 222 20.93 -1.98 28.13
N ALA A 223 20.67 -0.79 27.59
CA ALA A 223 20.35 0.39 28.39
C ALA A 223 19.06 0.19 29.21
N ILE A 224 18.01 -0.40 28.62
CA ILE A 224 16.77 -0.72 29.33
C ILE A 224 17.03 -1.69 30.48
N ARG A 225 17.76 -2.79 30.23
CA ARG A 225 18.07 -3.81 31.25
C ARG A 225 18.86 -3.24 32.42
N LEU A 226 19.74 -2.27 32.17
CA LEU A 226 20.50 -1.57 33.19
C LEU A 226 19.72 -0.43 33.86
N GLY A 227 18.44 -0.25 33.55
CA GLY A 227 17.60 0.84 34.07
C GLY A 227 17.93 2.24 33.54
N LYS A 228 18.78 2.34 32.51
CA LYS A 228 19.22 3.61 31.89
C LYS A 228 18.24 4.04 30.79
N LEU A 229 16.98 4.29 31.16
CA LEU A 229 15.90 4.56 30.19
C LEU A 229 16.12 5.81 29.34
N GLN A 230 16.70 6.89 29.89
CA GLN A 230 17.03 8.08 29.09
C GLN A 230 18.09 7.77 28.03
N THR A 231 19.14 7.02 28.39
CA THR A 231 20.16 6.58 27.43
C THR A 231 19.55 5.73 26.33
N ALA A 232 18.60 4.85 26.66
CA ALA A 232 17.87 4.06 25.67
C ALA A 232 17.07 4.98 24.70
N ALA A 233 16.40 6.01 25.22
CA ALA A 233 15.66 6.97 24.41
C ALA A 233 16.58 7.78 23.48
N ASP A 234 17.73 8.21 23.98
CA ASP A 234 18.70 8.99 23.21
C ASP A 234 19.28 8.17 22.04
N ILE A 235 19.65 6.90 22.28
CA ILE A 235 20.16 5.99 21.25
C ILE A 235 19.08 5.67 20.22
N LEU A 236 17.84 5.41 20.66
CA LEU A 236 16.71 5.15 19.77
C LEU A 236 16.45 6.36 18.88
N GLY A 237 16.35 7.56 19.45
CA GLY A 237 16.14 8.79 18.69
C GLY A 237 17.27 9.10 17.71
N GLN A 238 18.53 8.82 18.09
CA GLN A 238 19.65 8.89 17.16
C GLN A 238 19.46 7.95 15.96
N GLY A 239 19.03 6.71 16.22
CA GLY A 239 18.75 5.73 15.16
C GLY A 239 17.65 6.18 14.22
N LEU A 240 16.51 6.62 14.76
CA LEU A 240 15.39 7.07 13.95
C LEU A 240 15.75 8.25 13.04
N ARG A 241 16.62 9.16 13.47
CA ARG A 241 17.09 10.28 12.64
C ARG A 241 18.13 9.92 11.58
N GLN A 242 18.98 8.95 11.87
CA GLN A 242 20.13 8.64 11.01
C GLN A 242 19.83 7.52 10.01
N ASP A 243 19.02 6.57 10.44
CA ASP A 243 18.80 5.29 9.76
C ASP A 243 17.31 4.98 9.62
N SER A 244 16.43 5.70 10.33
CA SER A 244 14.99 5.46 10.31
C SER A 244 14.68 4.01 10.73
N PHE A 245 13.94 3.26 9.92
CA PHE A 245 13.75 1.82 10.07
C PHE A 245 14.64 1.01 9.11
N THR A 246 15.57 1.67 8.41
CA THR A 246 16.48 1.02 7.47
C THR A 246 17.74 0.54 8.20
N ASN A 247 18.22 -0.66 7.88
CA ASN A 247 19.53 -1.17 8.32
C ASN A 247 19.71 -1.38 9.84
N GLY A 248 18.92 -2.28 10.42
CA GLY A 248 19.19 -2.83 11.77
C GLY A 248 17.96 -3.01 12.67
N GLY A 249 16.76 -2.73 12.15
CA GLY A 249 15.48 -3.11 12.75
C GLY A 249 14.31 -2.33 12.15
N ASP A 250 13.23 -3.04 11.80
CA ASP A 250 11.91 -2.44 11.52
C ASP A 250 11.36 -1.79 12.82
N LEU A 251 10.45 -0.82 12.71
CA LEU A 251 9.63 -0.31 13.83
C LEU A 251 9.09 -1.47 14.68
N ASN A 252 8.64 -2.54 14.02
CA ASN A 252 8.16 -3.76 14.66
C ASN A 252 9.20 -4.35 15.63
N ASP A 253 10.45 -4.40 15.21
CA ASP A 253 11.53 -4.95 16.01
C ASP A 253 11.79 -4.10 17.26
N PHE A 254 11.73 -2.77 17.16
CA PHE A 254 11.91 -1.87 18.31
C PHE A 254 10.75 -1.94 19.30
N LEU A 255 9.50 -1.93 18.83
CA LEU A 255 8.31 -2.00 19.69
C LEU A 255 8.18 -3.35 20.42
N MET A 256 8.91 -4.37 19.97
CA MET A 256 9.01 -5.67 20.64
C MET A 256 10.13 -5.74 21.69
N VAL A 257 10.98 -4.72 21.88
CA VAL A 257 12.05 -4.78 22.89
C VAL A 257 11.46 -4.82 24.31
N PRO A 258 11.87 -5.78 25.18
CA PRO A 258 11.39 -5.82 26.56
C PRO A 258 11.66 -4.49 27.29
N GLY A 259 10.60 -3.89 27.85
CA GLY A 259 10.68 -2.61 28.58
C GLY A 259 10.65 -1.35 27.72
N ILE A 260 10.48 -1.47 26.39
CA ILE A 260 10.47 -0.31 25.48
C ILE A 260 9.41 0.73 25.84
N TYR A 261 8.24 0.33 26.35
CA TYR A 261 7.15 1.25 26.72
C TYR A 261 7.52 2.21 27.86
N GLY A 262 8.58 1.93 28.64
CA GLY A 262 9.15 2.88 29.60
C GLY A 262 10.06 3.94 28.96
N VAL A 263 10.53 3.69 27.73
CA VAL A 263 11.41 4.55 26.94
C VAL A 263 10.62 5.50 26.04
N LEU A 264 9.52 5.04 25.45
CA LEU A 264 8.73 5.82 24.47
C LEU A 264 8.28 7.19 25.01
N PRO A 265 7.81 7.34 26.28
CA PRO A 265 7.46 8.66 26.81
C PRO A 265 8.66 9.61 26.93
N LEU A 266 9.88 9.08 27.12
CA LEU A 266 11.10 9.90 27.17
C LEU A 266 11.50 10.34 25.76
N LEU A 267 11.39 9.45 24.77
CA LEU A 267 11.60 9.76 23.36
C LEU A 267 10.62 10.85 22.88
N ALA A 268 9.34 10.72 23.22
CA ALA A 268 8.27 11.64 22.81
C ALA A 268 8.45 13.07 23.35
N ARG A 269 9.15 13.27 24.48
CA ARG A 269 9.41 14.63 25.04
C ARG A 269 10.22 15.52 24.11
N GLY A 270 11.08 14.95 23.27
CA GLY A 270 11.84 15.72 22.29
C GLY A 270 11.11 15.94 20.96
N GLY A 271 9.86 15.46 20.83
CA GLY A 271 9.05 15.65 19.63
C GLY A 271 9.76 15.23 18.35
N LYS A 272 9.65 16.06 17.29
CA LYS A 272 10.29 15.82 15.99
C LYS A 272 11.82 15.85 16.03
N GLU A 273 12.43 16.52 17.00
CA GLU A 273 13.88 16.53 17.16
C GLU A 273 14.40 15.17 17.63
N SER A 274 13.64 14.47 18.48
CA SER A 274 14.01 13.14 18.97
C SER A 274 13.49 12.00 18.09
N ASN A 275 12.31 12.14 17.50
CA ASN A 275 11.66 11.15 16.66
C ASN A 275 11.09 11.85 15.41
N PRO A 276 11.68 11.67 14.22
CA PRO A 276 11.17 12.30 13.00
C PRO A 276 9.76 11.83 12.60
N PHE A 277 9.34 10.67 13.09
CA PHE A 277 8.00 10.09 12.92
C PHE A 277 7.01 10.56 14.01
N PHE A 278 7.38 11.54 14.83
CA PHE A 278 6.55 12.00 15.93
C PHE A 278 5.27 12.68 15.43
N ILE A 279 4.13 12.16 15.88
CA ILE A 279 2.81 12.74 15.65
C ILE A 279 2.46 13.62 16.86
N PRO A 280 2.12 14.91 16.69
CA PRO A 280 1.63 15.76 17.78
C PRO A 280 0.36 15.21 18.42
N LYS A 281 0.14 15.53 19.70
CA LYS A 281 -1.00 14.98 20.45
C LYS A 281 -2.33 15.41 19.84
N GLU A 282 -2.42 16.67 19.44
CA GLU A 282 -3.60 17.28 18.84
C GLU A 282 -3.98 16.56 17.53
N ASP A 283 -2.98 16.24 16.71
CA ASP A 283 -3.17 15.50 15.47
C ASP A 283 -3.59 14.05 15.73
N ALA A 284 -2.95 13.38 16.70
CA ALA A 284 -3.31 12.01 17.09
C ALA A 284 -4.78 11.90 17.53
N VAL A 285 -5.30 12.89 18.27
CA VAL A 285 -6.71 12.93 18.69
C VAL A 285 -7.64 13.07 17.50
N VAL A 286 -7.30 13.94 16.53
CA VAL A 286 -8.09 14.12 15.31
C VAL A 286 -8.04 12.85 14.45
N MET A 287 -6.87 12.24 14.26
CA MET A 287 -6.71 10.97 13.55
C MET A 287 -7.60 9.88 14.16
N ALA A 288 -7.55 9.69 15.48
CA ALA A 288 -8.37 8.69 16.15
C ALA A 288 -9.87 8.93 15.96
N ARG A 289 -10.32 10.17 16.10
CA ARG A 289 -11.72 10.54 15.89
C ARG A 289 -12.16 10.27 14.44
N ASP A 290 -11.42 10.78 13.47
CA ASP A 290 -11.83 10.77 12.06
C ASP A 290 -11.74 9.36 11.46
N ILE A 291 -10.71 8.58 11.82
CA ILE A 291 -10.59 7.18 11.42
C ILE A 291 -11.71 6.34 12.05
N THR A 292 -11.97 6.46 13.36
CA THR A 292 -13.06 5.71 13.99
C THR A 292 -14.41 6.07 13.38
N ALA A 293 -14.70 7.35 13.15
CA ALA A 293 -15.95 7.77 12.51
C ALA A 293 -16.07 7.23 11.06
N ALA A 294 -14.98 7.19 10.31
CA ALA A 294 -14.95 6.58 8.98
C ALA A 294 -15.24 5.07 9.04
N LEU A 295 -14.62 4.37 10.00
CA LEU A 295 -14.84 2.93 10.21
C LEU A 295 -16.31 2.64 10.55
N GLU A 296 -16.91 3.43 11.46
CA GLU A 296 -18.31 3.33 11.85
C GLU A 296 -19.25 3.60 10.67
N LEU A 297 -19.00 4.67 9.90
CA LEU A 297 -19.80 5.02 8.72
C LEU A 297 -19.83 3.87 7.70
N ARG A 298 -18.67 3.25 7.42
CA ARG A 298 -18.59 2.11 6.49
C ARG A 298 -19.23 0.85 7.07
N ALA A 299 -19.12 0.61 8.38
CA ALA A 299 -19.77 -0.51 9.04
C ALA A 299 -21.31 -0.41 8.97
N GLU A 300 -21.85 0.79 9.18
CA GLU A 300 -23.30 1.03 9.27
C GLU A 300 -23.97 1.19 7.90
N HIS A 301 -23.29 1.84 6.96
CA HIS A 301 -23.87 2.26 5.69
C HIS A 301 -23.19 1.66 4.45
N GLY A 302 -22.22 0.76 4.64
CA GLY A 302 -21.45 0.16 3.56
C GLY A 302 -20.47 1.13 2.90
N ARG A 303 -19.96 0.75 1.72
CA ARG A 303 -19.07 1.58 0.91
C ARG A 303 -19.74 2.92 0.61
N GLN A 304 -19.09 4.04 0.91
CA GLN A 304 -19.63 5.37 0.57
C GLN A 304 -19.16 5.84 -0.79
N TRP A 305 -19.12 4.93 -1.76
CA TRP A 305 -18.53 5.15 -3.08
C TRP A 305 -18.92 6.51 -3.68
N ALA A 306 -17.92 7.35 -3.91
CA ALA A 306 -18.11 8.71 -4.40
C ALA A 306 -18.76 8.74 -5.80
N LEU A 307 -18.50 7.72 -6.63
CA LEU A 307 -19.00 7.61 -8.01
C LEU A 307 -20.30 6.79 -8.14
N HIS A 308 -20.92 6.43 -7.01
CA HIS A 308 -22.17 5.66 -7.01
C HIS A 308 -23.24 6.36 -7.88
N PRO A 309 -24.04 5.61 -8.68
CA PRO A 309 -25.03 6.20 -9.60
C PRO A 309 -26.04 7.15 -8.95
N SER A 310 -26.35 6.98 -7.66
CA SER A 310 -27.24 7.88 -6.91
C SER A 310 -26.61 9.24 -6.55
N LYS A 311 -25.30 9.38 -6.67
CA LYS A 311 -24.54 10.61 -6.34
C LYS A 311 -24.07 11.34 -7.59
N VAL A 312 -23.58 10.59 -8.59
CA VAL A 312 -22.93 11.14 -9.79
C VAL A 312 -23.62 10.61 -11.05
N GLY A 313 -24.21 11.50 -11.84
CA GLY A 313 -24.80 11.15 -13.13
C GLY A 313 -23.75 10.96 -14.23
N TRP A 314 -24.15 10.36 -15.37
CA TRP A 314 -23.24 10.13 -16.51
C TRP A 314 -22.51 11.38 -17.02
N ARG A 315 -23.21 12.52 -17.12
CA ARG A 315 -22.59 13.77 -17.60
C ARG A 315 -21.43 14.20 -16.72
N GLU A 316 -21.66 14.25 -15.41
CA GLU A 316 -20.61 14.59 -14.44
C GLU A 316 -19.47 13.56 -14.45
N LEU A 317 -19.79 12.26 -14.57
CA LEU A 317 -18.79 11.20 -14.64
C LEU A 317 -17.87 11.36 -15.87
N LEU A 318 -18.43 11.61 -17.05
CA LEU A 318 -17.67 11.81 -18.28
C LEU A 318 -16.86 13.12 -18.26
N ASP A 319 -17.42 14.19 -17.69
CA ASP A 319 -16.70 15.45 -17.51
C ASP A 319 -15.48 15.24 -16.59
N ARG A 320 -15.62 14.49 -15.49
CA ARG A 320 -14.51 14.14 -14.58
C ARG A 320 -13.47 13.26 -15.26
N LEU A 321 -13.88 12.28 -16.06
CA LEU A 321 -12.97 11.43 -16.84
C LEU A 321 -12.12 12.28 -17.78
N ALA A 322 -12.76 13.15 -18.55
CA ALA A 322 -12.10 14.02 -19.52
C ALA A 322 -11.16 15.03 -18.85
N GLU A 323 -11.63 15.71 -17.80
CA GLU A 323 -10.78 16.66 -17.07
C GLU A 323 -9.61 15.98 -16.35
N GLY A 324 -9.86 14.81 -15.78
CA GLY A 324 -8.85 14.02 -15.10
C GLY A 324 -7.76 13.56 -16.06
N ALA A 325 -8.14 12.94 -17.18
CA ALA A 325 -7.20 12.49 -18.20
C ALA A 325 -6.38 13.64 -18.81
N TRP A 326 -7.01 14.78 -19.09
CA TRP A 326 -6.29 15.95 -19.61
C TRP A 326 -5.23 16.50 -18.64
N LYS A 327 -5.47 16.36 -17.32
CA LYS A 327 -4.54 16.80 -16.28
C LYS A 327 -3.45 15.76 -16.02
N ALA A 328 -3.81 14.48 -15.88
CA ALA A 328 -2.90 13.39 -15.54
C ALA A 328 -2.01 12.96 -16.73
N HIS A 329 -2.57 12.96 -17.95
CA HIS A 329 -1.90 12.49 -19.18
C HIS A 329 -1.71 13.62 -20.21
N HIS A 330 -1.45 14.85 -19.73
CA HIS A 330 -1.44 16.05 -20.56
C HIS A 330 -0.55 15.95 -21.80
N LYS A 331 0.66 15.40 -21.66
CA LYS A 331 1.66 15.27 -22.74
C LYS A 331 1.17 14.35 -23.86
N GLU A 332 0.67 13.17 -23.49
CA GLU A 332 0.14 12.22 -24.46
C GLU A 332 -1.12 12.77 -25.14
N CYS A 333 -2.04 13.37 -24.38
CA CYS A 333 -3.23 14.03 -24.96
C CYS A 333 -2.85 15.08 -26.01
N GLN A 334 -1.83 15.90 -25.75
CA GLN A 334 -1.32 16.88 -26.72
C GLN A 334 -0.68 16.23 -27.94
N ALA A 335 0.11 15.17 -27.75
CA ALA A 335 0.72 14.42 -28.85
C ALA A 335 -0.34 13.79 -29.76
N MET A 336 -1.48 13.35 -29.19
CA MET A 336 -2.65 12.88 -29.92
C MET A 336 -3.45 14.00 -30.62
N GLY A 337 -3.00 15.26 -30.54
CA GLY A 337 -3.64 16.41 -31.19
C GLY A 337 -4.83 17.00 -30.43
N MET A 338 -5.07 16.61 -29.18
CA MET A 338 -6.13 17.17 -28.35
C MET A 338 -5.73 18.54 -27.82
N LYS A 339 -6.67 19.49 -27.81
CA LYS A 339 -6.44 20.88 -27.38
C LYS A 339 -7.05 21.18 -26.02
N SER A 340 -7.98 20.35 -25.57
CA SER A 340 -8.69 20.48 -24.31
C SER A 340 -9.28 19.15 -23.85
N ALA A 341 -9.67 19.09 -22.57
CA ALA A 341 -10.41 17.95 -22.02
C ALA A 341 -11.64 17.57 -22.86
N LYS A 342 -12.34 18.54 -23.46
CA LYS A 342 -13.52 18.26 -24.29
C LYS A 342 -13.22 17.41 -25.52
N ASP A 343 -11.99 17.47 -26.03
CA ASP A 343 -11.59 16.71 -27.23
C ASP A 343 -11.40 15.20 -26.95
N ILE A 344 -11.41 14.80 -25.66
CA ILE A 344 -11.35 13.41 -25.21
C ILE A 344 -12.68 12.71 -25.44
N LEU A 345 -13.81 13.41 -25.23
CA LEU A 345 -15.14 12.83 -25.43
C LEU A 345 -15.54 12.93 -26.91
N TYR A 346 -16.15 11.86 -27.44
CA TYR A 346 -16.78 11.93 -28.76
C TYR A 346 -18.10 12.70 -28.72
N GLU A 347 -18.52 13.17 -29.88
CA GLU A 347 -19.87 13.71 -30.04
C GLU A 347 -20.93 12.66 -29.66
N PRO A 348 -22.08 13.06 -29.11
CA PRO A 348 -23.15 12.14 -28.74
C PRO A 348 -23.66 11.34 -29.94
N ALA A 349 -23.98 10.06 -29.72
CA ALA A 349 -24.68 9.24 -30.69
C ALA A 349 -26.16 9.63 -30.80
N THR A 350 -26.67 9.61 -32.02
CA THR A 350 -28.09 9.78 -32.33
C THR A 350 -28.87 8.49 -32.04
N GLU A 351 -30.19 8.58 -31.80
CA GLU A 351 -31.01 7.36 -31.62
C GLU A 351 -31.02 6.49 -32.88
N GLU A 352 -30.87 7.08 -34.06
CA GLU A 352 -30.72 6.35 -35.32
C GLU A 352 -29.43 5.52 -35.35
N GLU A 353 -28.30 6.08 -34.90
CA GLU A 353 -27.03 5.34 -34.80
C GLU A 353 -27.10 4.22 -33.75
N ILE A 354 -27.72 4.49 -32.59
CA ILE A 354 -27.93 3.48 -31.54
C ILE A 354 -28.81 2.34 -32.07
N THR A 355 -29.90 2.66 -32.76
CA THR A 355 -30.80 1.66 -33.34
C THR A 355 -30.08 0.83 -34.39
N ALA A 356 -29.31 1.46 -35.28
CA ALA A 356 -28.52 0.75 -36.30
C ALA A 356 -27.46 -0.18 -35.68
N ALA A 357 -26.86 0.22 -34.57
CA ALA A 357 -25.95 -0.64 -33.82
C ALA A 357 -26.69 -1.84 -33.19
N GLU A 358 -27.85 -1.63 -32.57
CA GLU A 358 -28.67 -2.71 -32.01
C GLU A 358 -29.14 -3.71 -33.07
N GLU A 359 -29.47 -3.24 -34.29
CA GLU A 359 -29.79 -4.10 -35.43
C GLU A 359 -28.59 -4.94 -35.87
N LYS A 360 -27.36 -4.41 -35.73
CA LYS A 360 -26.12 -5.08 -36.11
C LYS A 360 -25.66 -6.11 -35.08
N VAL A 361 -25.73 -5.78 -33.79
CA VAL A 361 -25.08 -6.57 -32.73
C VAL A 361 -26.01 -7.10 -31.63
N GLY A 362 -27.30 -6.81 -31.72
CA GLY A 362 -28.27 -7.11 -30.68
C GLY A 362 -28.45 -5.98 -29.67
N GLU A 363 -29.41 -6.15 -28.76
CA GLU A 363 -29.80 -5.13 -27.78
C GLU A 363 -28.60 -4.69 -26.91
N LEU A 364 -28.30 -3.40 -26.93
CA LEU A 364 -27.20 -2.83 -26.15
C LEU A 364 -27.58 -2.68 -24.67
N PRO A 365 -26.63 -2.83 -23.73
CA PRO A 365 -26.88 -2.55 -22.32
C PRO A 365 -27.41 -1.13 -22.07
N ALA A 366 -28.29 -1.00 -21.08
CA ALA A 366 -28.99 0.26 -20.81
C ALA A 366 -28.05 1.40 -20.42
N ASP A 367 -27.07 1.14 -19.55
CA ASP A 367 -26.09 2.12 -19.09
C ASP A 367 -25.13 2.53 -20.22
N PHE A 368 -24.73 1.58 -21.08
CA PHE A 368 -23.97 1.90 -22.29
C PHE A 368 -24.76 2.82 -23.22
N LYS A 369 -26.05 2.55 -23.44
CA LYS A 369 -26.94 3.45 -24.20
C LYS A 369 -27.05 4.84 -23.58
N GLU A 370 -27.11 4.94 -22.26
CA GLU A 370 -27.11 6.25 -21.57
C GLU A 370 -25.80 7.02 -21.76
N MET A 371 -24.66 6.32 -21.72
CA MET A 371 -23.36 6.92 -22.00
C MET A 371 -23.30 7.47 -23.43
N VAL A 372 -23.60 6.64 -24.43
CA VAL A 372 -23.42 7.02 -25.86
C VAL A 372 -24.31 8.17 -26.28
N ARG A 373 -25.48 8.35 -25.64
CA ARG A 373 -26.36 9.53 -25.82
C ARG A 373 -25.78 10.84 -25.31
N LEU A 374 -24.76 10.78 -24.46
CA LEU A 374 -24.07 11.96 -23.91
C LEU A 374 -22.71 12.17 -24.56
N ALA A 375 -22.00 11.09 -24.83
CA ALA A 375 -20.78 11.04 -25.63
C ALA A 375 -20.69 9.62 -26.22
N ASN A 376 -20.64 9.49 -27.55
CA ASN A 376 -20.63 8.18 -28.21
C ASN A 376 -19.52 7.25 -27.65
N GLY A 377 -18.44 7.84 -27.17
CA GLY A 377 -17.45 7.19 -26.34
C GLY A 377 -16.41 8.21 -25.90
N PHE A 378 -15.17 7.77 -25.71
CA PHE A 378 -14.06 8.64 -25.33
C PHE A 378 -12.72 8.06 -25.80
N LYS A 379 -11.73 8.94 -25.95
CA LYS A 379 -10.37 8.59 -26.37
C LYS A 379 -9.52 8.21 -25.15
N GLY A 380 -8.74 7.15 -25.29
CA GLY A 380 -7.63 6.81 -24.40
C GLY A 380 -6.28 7.08 -25.07
N GLY A 381 -5.20 6.74 -24.38
CA GLY A 381 -3.83 6.78 -24.89
C GLY A 381 -3.31 5.40 -25.25
N TRP A 382 -1.99 5.30 -25.39
CA TRP A 382 -1.31 4.04 -25.66
C TRP A 382 -1.60 2.99 -24.58
N HIS A 383 -1.57 3.43 -23.31
CA HIS A 383 -1.87 2.58 -22.15
C HIS A 383 -3.05 3.09 -21.31
N PHE A 384 -3.21 4.40 -21.13
CA PHE A 384 -4.30 4.90 -20.28
C PHE A 384 -5.68 4.64 -20.89
N PHE A 385 -6.60 4.22 -20.03
CA PHE A 385 -7.96 3.79 -20.37
C PHE A 385 -8.04 2.70 -21.44
N ALA A 386 -6.96 1.94 -21.64
CA ALA A 386 -6.88 0.90 -22.67
C ALA A 386 -7.25 1.40 -24.08
N GLY A 387 -6.88 2.65 -24.42
CA GLY A 387 -7.24 3.26 -25.71
C GLY A 387 -8.63 3.89 -25.78
N GLY A 388 -9.44 3.78 -24.71
CA GLY A 388 -10.79 4.33 -24.64
C GLY A 388 -11.79 3.55 -25.49
N ILE A 389 -13.00 4.07 -25.67
CA ILE A 389 -14.09 3.37 -26.38
C ILE A 389 -14.56 4.22 -27.56
N ALA A 390 -14.57 3.67 -28.79
CA ALA A 390 -15.04 4.37 -29.99
C ALA A 390 -16.59 4.46 -30.10
N GLY A 391 -17.31 3.71 -29.27
CA GLY A 391 -18.76 3.78 -29.19
C GLY A 391 -19.49 2.92 -30.21
N VAL A 392 -20.71 3.33 -30.58
CA VAL A 392 -21.59 2.54 -31.45
C VAL A 392 -21.21 2.57 -32.93
N GLN A 393 -20.32 3.49 -33.34
CA GLN A 393 -19.88 3.63 -34.74
C GLN A 393 -18.89 2.54 -35.16
N SER A 394 -18.15 1.97 -34.21
CA SER A 394 -17.14 0.94 -34.41
C SER A 394 -17.44 -0.30 -33.57
N ILE A 395 -18.63 -0.87 -33.79
CA ILE A 395 -19.14 -2.02 -33.06
C ILE A 395 -19.38 -3.20 -34.00
N THR A 396 -19.00 -4.41 -33.59
CA THR A 396 -19.24 -5.64 -34.35
C THR A 396 -19.72 -6.76 -33.43
N THR A 397 -20.49 -7.70 -33.96
CA THR A 397 -20.55 -9.03 -33.36
C THR A 397 -19.23 -9.72 -33.65
N GLU A 398 -18.72 -10.45 -32.68
CA GLU A 398 -17.51 -11.25 -32.84
C GLU A 398 -17.42 -11.95 -34.20
N GLY A 399 -16.33 -11.70 -34.93
CA GLY A 399 -16.04 -12.31 -36.23
C GLY A 399 -14.55 -12.55 -36.51
N GLY A 400 -13.70 -12.32 -35.50
CA GLY A 400 -12.24 -12.43 -35.50
C GLY A 400 -11.65 -11.58 -34.37
N GLY A 401 -10.50 -11.97 -33.80
CA GLY A 401 -9.85 -11.27 -32.67
C GLY A 401 -9.52 -12.21 -31.51
N TYR A 402 -9.44 -11.68 -30.29
CA TYR A 402 -9.05 -12.42 -29.07
C TYR A 402 -10.24 -12.83 -28.18
N SER A 403 -11.43 -12.99 -28.77
CA SER A 403 -12.65 -13.40 -28.06
C SER A 403 -12.53 -14.75 -27.33
N ASP A 404 -11.73 -15.68 -27.86
CA ASP A 404 -11.38 -16.97 -27.24
C ASP A 404 -10.94 -16.82 -25.78
N VAL A 405 -10.21 -15.75 -25.46
CA VAL A 405 -9.73 -15.47 -24.09
C VAL A 405 -10.91 -15.22 -23.14
N GLY A 406 -11.94 -14.51 -23.60
CA GLY A 406 -13.17 -14.27 -22.84
C GLY A 406 -13.96 -15.55 -22.61
N TYR A 407 -14.09 -16.41 -23.63
CA TYR A 407 -14.75 -17.71 -23.50
C TYR A 407 -14.08 -18.61 -22.48
N GLU A 408 -12.76 -18.71 -22.52
CA GLU A 408 -11.98 -19.46 -21.52
C GLU A 408 -12.16 -18.87 -20.12
N HIS A 409 -12.14 -17.54 -19.99
CA HIS A 409 -12.27 -16.87 -18.70
C HIS A 409 -13.65 -17.10 -18.05
N TYR A 410 -14.73 -17.01 -18.82
CA TYR A 410 -16.09 -17.13 -18.29
C TYR A 410 -16.65 -18.55 -18.34
N TYR A 411 -15.87 -19.57 -18.71
CA TYR A 411 -16.34 -20.95 -18.83
C TYR A 411 -17.03 -21.45 -17.55
N ASP A 412 -16.45 -21.19 -16.37
CA ASP A 412 -17.02 -21.58 -15.07
C ASP A 412 -18.21 -20.69 -14.63
N GLU A 413 -18.32 -19.47 -15.16
CA GLU A 413 -19.41 -18.53 -14.84
C GLU A 413 -20.66 -18.77 -15.68
N LEU A 414 -20.46 -19.13 -16.94
CA LEU A 414 -21.48 -19.21 -17.96
C LEU A 414 -21.80 -20.66 -18.37
N GLY A 415 -20.94 -21.61 -17.99
CA GLY A 415 -21.05 -23.00 -18.40
C GLY A 415 -20.66 -23.20 -19.86
N ASP A 416 -20.72 -24.46 -20.30
CA ASP A 416 -20.40 -24.86 -21.67
C ASP A 416 -21.59 -24.59 -22.60
N PHE A 417 -21.75 -23.33 -23.02
CA PHE A 417 -22.73 -22.95 -24.03
C PHE A 417 -22.23 -21.85 -24.95
N ASP A 418 -22.67 -21.92 -26.21
CA ASP A 418 -22.32 -20.92 -27.23
C ASP A 418 -23.05 -19.60 -26.95
N TYR A 419 -22.29 -18.52 -26.80
CA TYR A 419 -22.80 -17.15 -26.74
C TYR A 419 -22.02 -16.25 -27.70
N GLU A 420 -22.54 -15.05 -27.97
CA GLU A 420 -21.84 -14.04 -28.77
C GLU A 420 -21.49 -12.85 -27.89
N MET A 421 -20.35 -12.23 -28.18
CA MET A 421 -19.94 -10.97 -27.56
C MET A 421 -20.00 -9.83 -28.58
N ILE A 422 -20.29 -8.65 -28.06
CA ILE A 422 -20.07 -7.40 -28.78
C ILE A 422 -18.59 -7.05 -28.64
N GLN A 423 -17.94 -6.74 -29.75
CA GLN A 423 -16.61 -6.14 -29.77
C GLN A 423 -16.73 -4.63 -30.05
N LEU A 424 -16.00 -3.83 -29.29
CA LEU A 424 -15.87 -2.39 -29.45
C LEU A 424 -14.42 -2.07 -29.82
N GLU A 425 -14.23 -1.26 -30.86
CA GLU A 425 -12.89 -0.74 -31.16
C GLU A 425 -12.46 0.29 -30.10
N PRO A 426 -11.15 0.36 -29.80
CA PRO A 426 -10.59 1.45 -29.02
C PRO A 426 -10.90 2.81 -29.62
N GLY A 427 -11.06 3.83 -28.77
CA GLY A 427 -11.22 5.21 -29.22
C GLY A 427 -10.01 5.72 -30.00
N ASN A 428 -8.81 5.28 -29.63
CA ASN A 428 -7.59 5.69 -30.32
C ASN A 428 -6.62 4.53 -30.51
N GLU A 429 -5.61 4.75 -31.35
CA GLU A 429 -4.49 3.81 -31.47
C GLU A 429 -3.86 3.57 -30.09
N CYS A 430 -3.77 2.30 -29.72
CA CYS A 430 -3.30 1.85 -28.41
C CYS A 430 -2.50 0.57 -28.52
N ASP A 431 -2.00 0.07 -27.38
CA ASP A 431 -1.17 -1.14 -27.31
C ASP A 431 -1.97 -2.45 -27.48
N SER A 432 -2.73 -2.53 -28.57
CA SER A 432 -3.55 -3.68 -28.98
C SER A 432 -4.64 -4.07 -27.98
N PHE A 433 -5.19 -3.11 -27.24
CA PHE A 433 -6.36 -3.37 -26.41
C PHE A 433 -7.60 -3.61 -27.28
N GLU A 434 -8.40 -4.59 -26.90
CA GLU A 434 -9.72 -4.86 -27.47
C GLU A 434 -10.75 -4.88 -26.34
N HIS A 435 -11.94 -4.35 -26.60
CA HIS A 435 -13.00 -4.23 -25.60
C HIS A 435 -14.21 -5.08 -26.00
N PHE A 436 -14.84 -5.71 -25.00
CA PHE A 436 -15.90 -6.68 -25.21
C PHE A 436 -17.04 -6.51 -24.21
N ILE A 437 -18.26 -6.82 -24.66
CA ILE A 437 -19.46 -6.90 -23.83
C ILE A 437 -20.11 -8.27 -24.03
N VAL A 438 -20.27 -9.02 -22.94
CA VAL A 438 -21.15 -10.20 -22.90
C VAL A 438 -22.58 -9.71 -22.74
N LEU A 439 -23.43 -9.88 -23.75
CA LEU A 439 -24.79 -9.33 -23.74
C LEU A 439 -25.64 -9.82 -22.54
N PRO A 440 -26.56 -8.99 -22.01
CA PRO A 440 -27.39 -9.36 -20.87
C PRO A 440 -28.17 -10.67 -21.06
N ARG A 441 -28.65 -10.92 -22.29
CA ARG A 441 -29.37 -12.15 -22.64
C ARG A 441 -28.50 -13.40 -22.41
N TYR A 442 -27.24 -13.35 -22.84
CA TYR A 442 -26.31 -14.48 -22.76
C TYR A 442 -25.76 -14.62 -21.36
N TRP A 443 -25.44 -13.51 -20.69
CA TRP A 443 -25.02 -13.54 -19.30
C TRP A 443 -26.05 -14.25 -18.41
N LYS A 444 -27.33 -13.84 -18.53
CA LYS A 444 -28.43 -14.46 -17.79
C LYS A 444 -28.60 -15.94 -18.14
N GLU A 445 -28.62 -16.29 -19.42
CA GLU A 445 -28.80 -17.67 -19.86
C GLU A 445 -27.67 -18.59 -19.38
N GLY A 446 -26.42 -18.14 -19.53
CA GLY A 446 -25.24 -18.89 -19.10
C GLY A 446 -25.20 -19.12 -17.61
N ARG A 447 -25.40 -18.05 -16.82
CA ARG A 447 -25.45 -18.16 -15.34
C ARG A 447 -26.51 -19.18 -14.89
N ILE A 448 -27.71 -19.13 -15.47
CA ILE A 448 -28.78 -20.11 -15.16
C ILE A 448 -28.35 -21.54 -15.53
N ARG A 449 -27.71 -21.74 -16.69
CA ARG A 449 -27.20 -23.06 -17.12
C ARG A 449 -26.08 -23.57 -16.22
N ALA A 450 -25.21 -22.69 -15.74
CA ALA A 450 -24.16 -22.98 -14.77
C ALA A 450 -24.70 -23.19 -13.33
N GLY A 451 -26.01 -23.11 -13.12
CA GLY A 451 -26.63 -23.27 -11.81
C GLY A 451 -26.41 -22.08 -10.86
N LYS A 452 -26.12 -20.91 -11.41
CA LYS A 452 -25.89 -19.64 -10.69
C LYS A 452 -27.10 -18.71 -10.81
N GLU A 453 -27.26 -17.82 -9.84
CA GLU A 453 -28.29 -16.77 -9.89
C GLU A 453 -27.89 -15.67 -10.90
N ALA A 454 -28.87 -15.07 -11.57
CA ALA A 454 -28.66 -13.94 -12.47
C ALA A 454 -29.81 -12.94 -12.33
N LYS A 455 -29.49 -11.64 -12.25
CA LYS A 455 -30.51 -10.59 -12.25
C LYS A 455 -30.78 -10.12 -13.67
N ASP A 456 -31.99 -9.60 -13.88
CA ASP A 456 -32.37 -9.06 -15.18
C ASP A 456 -31.55 -7.81 -15.51
N GLY A 457 -30.96 -7.79 -16.71
CA GLY A 457 -30.13 -6.68 -17.19
C GLY A 457 -28.65 -6.74 -16.78
N GLU A 458 -28.24 -7.71 -15.95
CA GLU A 458 -26.82 -7.93 -15.64
C GLU A 458 -26.05 -8.39 -16.90
N TYR A 459 -24.82 -7.93 -17.03
CA TYR A 459 -23.92 -8.26 -18.13
C TYR A 459 -22.47 -8.16 -17.64
N GLN A 460 -21.49 -8.43 -18.51
CA GLN A 460 -20.08 -8.20 -18.20
C GLN A 460 -19.41 -7.39 -19.31
N TYR A 461 -18.60 -6.44 -18.89
CA TYR A 461 -17.68 -5.71 -19.74
C TYR A 461 -16.26 -6.16 -19.44
N TRP A 462 -15.42 -6.31 -20.46
CA TRP A 462 -14.00 -6.61 -20.26
C TRP A 462 -13.15 -6.06 -21.38
N HIS A 463 -11.86 -5.92 -21.11
CA HIS A 463 -10.86 -5.62 -22.14
C HIS A 463 -9.59 -6.43 -21.91
N TRP A 464 -8.79 -6.55 -22.97
CA TRP A 464 -7.58 -7.36 -22.96
C TRP A 464 -6.60 -6.94 -24.04
N ALA A 465 -5.31 -7.21 -23.83
CA ALA A 465 -4.26 -7.04 -24.83
C ALA A 465 -3.36 -8.28 -24.87
N SER A 466 -2.82 -8.62 -26.04
CA SER A 466 -2.10 -9.90 -26.23
C SER A 466 -0.86 -10.11 -25.36
N TRP A 467 -0.23 -9.03 -24.95
CA TRP A 467 0.95 -9.05 -24.10
C TRP A 467 0.60 -9.13 -22.60
N SER A 468 -0.66 -8.90 -22.19
CA SER A 468 -1.07 -8.93 -20.78
C SER A 468 -1.22 -10.35 -20.20
N GLY A 469 -1.07 -11.39 -21.04
CA GLY A 469 -1.10 -12.79 -20.62
C GLY A 469 -2.51 -13.34 -20.43
N SER A 470 -2.69 -14.34 -19.56
CA SER A 470 -3.93 -15.12 -19.45
C SER A 470 -5.04 -14.50 -18.60
N GLY A 471 -4.91 -13.23 -18.20
CA GLY A 471 -5.91 -12.52 -17.39
C GLY A 471 -6.57 -11.40 -18.17
N ILE A 472 -7.90 -11.30 -18.09
CA ILE A 472 -8.67 -10.16 -18.61
C ILE A 472 -8.96 -9.16 -17.48
N CYS A 473 -9.07 -7.88 -17.84
CA CYS A 473 -9.64 -6.87 -16.94
C CYS A 473 -11.14 -6.83 -17.19
N HIS A 474 -11.96 -6.99 -16.15
CA HIS A 474 -13.42 -7.08 -16.30
C HIS A 474 -14.19 -6.29 -15.23
N TRP A 475 -15.42 -5.91 -15.57
CA TRP A 475 -16.32 -5.07 -14.80
C TRP A 475 -17.77 -5.49 -15.00
N ASP A 476 -18.58 -5.32 -13.96
CA ASP A 476 -20.02 -5.66 -14.01
C ASP A 476 -20.83 -4.74 -14.95
N SER A 477 -20.26 -3.62 -15.41
CA SER A 477 -20.84 -2.74 -16.43
C SER A 477 -19.82 -1.81 -17.11
N VAL A 478 -20.19 -1.18 -18.22
CA VAL A 478 -19.41 -0.10 -18.85
C VAL A 478 -19.31 1.09 -17.91
N ARG A 479 -20.36 1.38 -17.14
CA ARG A 479 -20.29 2.41 -16.11
C ARG A 479 -19.19 2.13 -15.10
N ASP A 480 -19.04 0.89 -14.64
CA ASP A 480 -18.03 0.54 -13.63
C ASP A 480 -16.61 0.68 -14.20
N PHE A 481 -16.40 0.33 -15.46
CA PHE A 481 -15.15 0.61 -16.17
C PHE A 481 -14.85 2.11 -16.20
N VAL A 482 -15.80 2.94 -16.64
CA VAL A 482 -15.64 4.40 -16.67
C VAL A 482 -15.38 4.97 -15.27
N CYS A 483 -16.04 4.45 -14.24
CA CYS A 483 -15.74 4.81 -12.86
C CYS A 483 -14.31 4.46 -12.46
N SER A 484 -13.80 3.27 -12.82
CA SER A 484 -12.40 2.91 -12.53
C SER A 484 -11.40 3.83 -13.23
N CYS A 485 -11.69 4.24 -14.48
CA CYS A 485 -10.89 5.23 -15.20
C CYS A 485 -10.87 6.59 -14.49
N VAL A 486 -12.01 7.05 -13.98
CA VAL A 486 -12.10 8.30 -13.20
C VAL A 486 -11.32 8.20 -11.88
N GLU A 487 -11.46 7.07 -11.16
CA GLU A 487 -10.72 6.86 -9.92
C GLU A 487 -9.21 6.85 -10.13
N GLU A 488 -8.73 6.25 -11.23
CA GLU A 488 -7.32 6.19 -11.61
C GLU A 488 -6.74 7.60 -11.82
N VAL A 489 -7.34 8.41 -12.70
CA VAL A 489 -6.81 9.75 -12.99
C VAL A 489 -6.92 10.71 -11.82
N GLU A 490 -7.96 10.61 -11.01
CA GLU A 490 -8.08 11.43 -9.79
C GLU A 490 -7.03 11.04 -8.75
N GLU A 491 -6.72 9.74 -8.63
CA GLU A 491 -5.67 9.26 -7.74
C GLU A 491 -4.28 9.72 -8.20
N MET A 492 -3.99 9.68 -9.51
CA MET A 492 -2.75 10.21 -10.08
C MET A 492 -2.58 11.71 -9.77
N ILE A 493 -3.63 12.50 -10.00
CA ILE A 493 -3.64 13.95 -9.70
C ILE A 493 -3.42 14.21 -8.21
N GLU A 494 -4.07 13.43 -7.33
CA GLU A 494 -3.90 13.55 -5.88
C GLU A 494 -2.47 13.24 -5.41
N LYS A 495 -1.78 12.30 -6.07
CA LYS A 495 -0.39 11.95 -5.78
C LYS A 495 0.63 12.87 -6.46
N GLY A 496 0.20 13.71 -7.39
CA GLY A 496 1.12 14.48 -8.24
C GLY A 496 1.91 13.58 -9.19
N GLU A 497 1.36 12.41 -9.52
CA GLU A 497 1.91 11.50 -10.52
C GLU A 497 1.55 12.04 -11.91
N GLU A 498 2.58 12.19 -12.75
CA GLU A 498 2.41 12.30 -14.19
C GLU A 498 3.01 11.04 -14.81
N GLU A 499 2.38 10.50 -15.84
CA GLU A 499 2.95 9.38 -16.56
C GLU A 499 4.27 9.80 -17.23
N ASP A 500 5.32 8.99 -17.04
CA ASP A 500 6.58 9.09 -17.79
C ASP A 500 6.34 8.61 -19.23
N TRP A 501 5.65 9.45 -19.99
CA TRP A 501 5.33 9.19 -21.39
C TRP A 501 6.49 9.62 -22.30
N GLU A 502 7.00 8.67 -23.09
CA GLU A 502 7.84 8.93 -24.26
C GLU A 502 7.06 8.59 -25.54
N PRO A 503 7.26 9.32 -26.64
CA PRO A 503 6.56 9.03 -27.89
C PRO A 503 6.86 7.61 -28.36
N SER A 504 5.81 6.80 -28.54
CA SER A 504 5.97 5.46 -29.12
C SER A 504 6.52 5.59 -30.54
N PRO A 505 7.61 4.87 -30.91
CA PRO A 505 8.10 4.87 -32.29
C PRO A 505 7.15 4.17 -33.27
N TYR A 506 6.06 3.59 -32.77
CA TYR A 506 5.09 2.83 -33.55
C TYR A 506 3.80 3.61 -33.86
N VAL A 507 3.62 4.82 -33.29
CA VAL A 507 2.44 5.66 -33.49
C VAL A 507 2.82 6.91 -34.30
N ASP A 508 2.13 7.14 -35.41
CA ASP A 508 2.29 8.35 -36.21
C ASP A 508 1.56 9.53 -35.55
N TYR A 509 2.20 10.18 -34.59
CA TYR A 509 1.66 11.41 -34.01
C TYR A 509 1.63 12.54 -35.06
N PRO A 510 0.56 13.36 -35.12
CA PRO A 510 0.52 14.52 -36.00
C PRO A 510 1.72 15.43 -35.69
N GLY A 511 2.64 15.54 -36.66
CA GLY A 511 3.93 16.19 -36.49
C GLY A 511 3.83 17.62 -35.94
N GLU A 512 4.84 18.01 -35.16
CA GLU A 512 5.00 19.36 -34.63
C GLU A 512 4.68 20.40 -35.71
N VAL A 513 3.65 21.21 -35.45
CA VAL A 513 3.44 22.42 -36.24
C VAL A 513 4.57 23.36 -35.84
N ASP A 514 5.57 23.48 -36.72
CA ASP A 514 6.62 24.49 -36.67
C ASP A 514 5.97 25.84 -36.30
N THR A 515 6.21 26.29 -35.07
CA THR A 515 5.81 27.63 -34.64
C THR A 515 6.82 28.62 -35.21
N ALA A 516 6.39 29.39 -36.20
CA ALA A 516 7.09 30.54 -36.76
C ALA A 516 6.93 31.80 -35.90
#